data_AF-Q73F18-F1
#
_entry.id   AF-Q73F18-F1
#
_cell.length_a   1.000
_cell.length_b   1.000
_cell.length_c   1.000
_cell.angle_alpha   90.00
_cell.angle_beta   90.00
_cell.angle_gamma   90.00
#
_symmetry.space_group_name_H-M   'P 1'
#
loop_
_entity.id
_entity.type
_entity.pdbx_description
1 polymer ?
#
loop_
_entity_poly.entity_id
_entity_poly.type
_entity_poly.pdbx_seq_one_letter_code
_entity_poly.pdbx_strand_id
1 'polypeptide(L)'
;MENNWYEIINPTENISQGDILFNCPLFVPIYPSDDLDAADFDKIEERELTTNIYRANVIILNQACDLEVRDGQDSPKLKTVLVGTLQDVRKNEVGKNKLAPIAKLEKPQLFLLEPSNGPIKMGHQIVHFDALASLPWKLLNTFGKTQGQRLRVKSPYIEQLSQHFGSHFGRVALPENREEELGKYFAIKNEYEEKRKKGNYTKMWKDLSEDEVLTMIEELKQSV
;
A
#
# COMPACT_ATOMS: atom_id res chain seq x y z
N MET A 1 27.37 12.11 -6.40
CA MET A 1 27.10 10.92 -5.57
C MET A 1 26.32 9.96 -6.44
N GLU A 2 26.85 8.76 -6.69
CA GLU A 2 26.09 7.74 -7.43
C GLU A 2 24.85 7.39 -6.62
N ASN A 3 23.69 7.83 -7.11
CA ASN A 3 22.39 7.53 -6.52
C ASN A 3 22.06 6.07 -6.86
N ASN A 4 22.74 5.13 -6.21
CA ASN A 4 22.63 3.72 -6.54
C ASN A 4 21.49 3.09 -5.74
N TRP A 5 20.24 3.38 -6.13
CA TRP A 5 19.03 2.84 -5.50
C TRP A 5 18.80 1.35 -5.76
N TYR A 6 19.54 0.80 -6.71
CA TYR A 6 19.28 -0.51 -7.26
C TYR A 6 20.46 -1.45 -7.10
N GLU A 7 20.16 -2.73 -7.08
CA GLU A 7 21.10 -3.81 -7.36
C GLU A 7 20.64 -4.58 -8.60
N ILE A 8 21.58 -5.28 -9.23
CA ILE A 8 21.32 -6.11 -10.40
C ILE A 8 21.20 -7.55 -9.94
N ILE A 9 20.03 -8.15 -10.16
CA ILE A 9 19.73 -9.51 -9.76
C ILE A 9 19.84 -10.43 -10.97
N ASN A 10 20.43 -11.61 -10.76
CA ASN A 10 20.59 -12.58 -11.83
C ASN A 10 19.28 -13.34 -12.12
N PRO A 11 19.07 -13.77 -13.36
CA PRO A 11 17.88 -14.56 -13.74
C PRO A 11 17.80 -15.93 -13.05
N THR A 12 18.83 -16.40 -12.37
CA THR A 12 18.77 -17.65 -11.58
C THR A 12 18.09 -17.45 -10.23
N GLU A 13 18.15 -16.23 -9.68
CA GLU A 13 17.63 -15.90 -8.37
C GLU A 13 16.11 -15.77 -8.39
N ASN A 14 15.46 -16.23 -7.32
CA ASN A 14 14.01 -16.08 -7.17
C ASN A 14 13.60 -14.61 -7.05
N ILE A 15 12.36 -14.33 -7.42
CA ILE A 15 11.78 -13.01 -7.20
C ILE A 15 11.72 -12.67 -5.71
N SER A 16 11.95 -11.40 -5.38
CA SER A 16 11.87 -10.88 -4.01
C SER A 16 11.33 -9.45 -3.99
N GLN A 17 11.15 -8.91 -2.79
CA GLN A 17 10.68 -7.55 -2.59
C GLN A 17 11.53 -6.53 -3.35
N GLY A 18 10.87 -5.56 -3.98
CA GLY A 18 11.54 -4.50 -4.72
C GLY A 18 12.07 -4.91 -6.09
N ASP A 19 11.92 -6.17 -6.51
CA ASP A 19 12.20 -6.58 -7.89
C ASP A 19 11.29 -5.84 -8.87
N ILE A 20 11.90 -5.32 -9.93
CA ILE A 20 11.21 -4.67 -11.05
C ILE A 20 11.15 -5.64 -12.22
N LEU A 21 9.93 -5.97 -12.67
CA LEU A 21 9.67 -6.82 -13.82
C LEU A 21 9.13 -5.95 -14.96
N PHE A 22 9.86 -5.86 -16.06
CA PHE A 22 9.49 -5.02 -17.19
C PHE A 22 8.52 -5.76 -18.12
N ASN A 23 7.51 -5.06 -18.65
CA ASN A 23 6.56 -5.63 -19.61
C ASN A 23 5.88 -6.93 -19.12
N CYS A 24 5.64 -7.01 -17.81
CA CYS A 24 5.01 -8.13 -17.12
C CYS A 24 3.55 -8.30 -17.58
N PRO A 25 3.11 -9.52 -17.90
CA PRO A 25 1.71 -9.78 -18.23
C PRO A 25 0.83 -9.66 -16.97
N LEU A 26 -0.24 -8.90 -17.09
CA LEU A 26 -1.30 -8.74 -16.10
C LEU A 26 -2.59 -9.34 -16.67
N PHE A 27 -3.14 -10.32 -15.97
CA PHE A 27 -4.32 -11.07 -16.39
C PHE A 27 -5.55 -10.45 -15.72
N VAL A 28 -6.47 -9.92 -16.53
CA VAL A 28 -7.72 -9.31 -16.03
C VAL A 28 -8.89 -10.11 -16.59
N PRO A 29 -9.70 -10.76 -15.73
CA PRO A 29 -10.88 -11.49 -16.19
C PRO A 29 -11.88 -10.52 -16.81
N ILE A 30 -12.49 -10.94 -17.92
CA ILE A 30 -13.59 -10.23 -18.56
C ILE A 30 -14.88 -10.89 -18.10
N TYR A 31 -15.76 -10.11 -17.50
CA TYR A 31 -17.12 -10.56 -17.20
C TYR A 31 -18.03 -10.20 -18.38
N PRO A 32 -18.88 -11.14 -18.83
CA PRO A 32 -19.68 -10.97 -20.05
C PRO A 32 -20.82 -9.95 -19.92
N SER A 33 -21.19 -9.52 -18.71
CA SER A 33 -22.13 -8.41 -18.47
C SER A 33 -21.61 -7.51 -17.34
N ASP A 34 -21.88 -6.21 -17.46
CA ASP A 34 -21.73 -5.25 -16.35
C ASP A 34 -22.80 -5.48 -15.27
N ASP A 35 -23.91 -6.12 -15.64
CA ASP A 35 -24.98 -6.57 -14.76
C ASP A 35 -24.74 -8.05 -14.39
N LEU A 36 -23.88 -8.28 -13.39
CA LEU A 36 -23.75 -9.60 -12.77
C LEU A 36 -25.01 -9.89 -11.94
N ASP A 37 -25.74 -10.96 -12.26
CA ASP A 37 -26.84 -11.40 -11.43
C ASP A 37 -26.36 -12.42 -10.37
N ALA A 38 -27.16 -12.66 -9.34
CA ALA A 38 -26.80 -13.62 -8.30
C ALA A 38 -26.73 -15.07 -8.82
N ALA A 39 -27.52 -15.41 -9.85
CA ALA A 39 -27.57 -16.73 -10.46
C ALA A 39 -26.35 -17.03 -11.34
N ASP A 40 -25.60 -16.01 -11.79
CA ASP A 40 -24.32 -16.14 -12.48
C ASP A 40 -23.27 -16.78 -11.56
N PHE A 41 -23.38 -16.58 -10.24
CA PHE A 41 -22.46 -17.16 -9.26
C PHE A 41 -22.72 -18.63 -8.97
N ASP A 42 -23.96 -19.11 -9.12
CA ASP A 42 -24.32 -20.53 -8.89
C ASP A 42 -23.63 -21.48 -9.90
N LYS A 43 -23.16 -20.95 -11.03
CA LYS A 43 -22.48 -21.72 -12.09
C LYS A 43 -21.07 -21.23 -12.40
N ILE A 44 -20.50 -20.40 -11.52
CA ILE A 44 -19.23 -19.72 -11.80
C ILE A 44 -18.06 -20.69 -11.98
N GLU A 45 -18.10 -21.85 -11.31
CA GLU A 45 -17.07 -22.89 -11.40
C GLU A 45 -17.06 -23.62 -12.75
N GLU A 46 -18.19 -23.61 -13.48
CA GLU A 46 -18.35 -24.29 -14.77
C GLU A 46 -18.12 -23.35 -15.96
N ARG A 47 -17.88 -22.05 -15.72
CA ARG A 47 -17.71 -21.05 -16.78
C ARG A 47 -16.27 -20.98 -17.25
N GLU A 48 -16.09 -21.06 -18.56
CA GLU A 48 -14.87 -20.61 -19.22
C GLU A 48 -14.76 -19.07 -19.10
N LEU A 49 -13.69 -18.60 -18.47
CA LEU A 49 -13.41 -17.17 -18.33
C LEU A 49 -12.56 -16.67 -19.51
N THR A 50 -13.06 -15.64 -20.19
CA THR A 50 -12.23 -14.87 -21.12
C THR A 50 -11.37 -13.91 -20.32
N THR A 51 -10.09 -13.79 -20.68
CA THR A 51 -9.14 -12.95 -19.95
C THR A 51 -8.45 -11.98 -20.90
N ASN A 52 -8.39 -10.70 -20.55
CA ASN A 52 -7.52 -9.75 -21.22
C ASN A 52 -6.12 -9.80 -20.60
N ILE A 53 -5.10 -9.75 -21.45
CA ILE A 53 -3.70 -9.65 -21.02
C ILE A 53 -3.22 -8.24 -21.31
N TYR A 54 -2.99 -7.48 -20.25
CA TYR A 54 -2.31 -6.19 -20.31
C TYR A 54 -0.83 -6.37 -20.00
N ARG A 55 0.02 -5.46 -20.47
CA ARG A 55 1.44 -5.48 -20.12
C ARG A 55 1.82 -4.19 -19.42
N ALA A 56 2.51 -4.30 -18.30
CA ALA A 56 2.98 -3.17 -17.53
C ALA A 56 4.36 -3.47 -16.94
N ASN A 57 5.09 -2.41 -16.64
CA ASN A 57 6.24 -2.52 -15.75
C ASN A 57 5.69 -2.60 -14.32
N VAL A 58 6.21 -3.51 -13.51
CA VAL A 58 5.70 -3.72 -12.15
C VAL A 58 6.85 -3.84 -11.15
N ILE A 59 6.56 -3.51 -9.89
CA ILE A 59 7.45 -3.72 -8.75
C ILE A 59 6.80 -4.65 -7.73
N ILE A 60 7.56 -5.58 -7.16
CA ILE A 60 7.08 -6.50 -6.13
C ILE A 60 7.02 -5.79 -4.77
N LEU A 61 5.85 -5.85 -4.12
CA LEU A 61 5.60 -5.10 -2.88
C LEU A 61 5.61 -5.97 -1.62
N ASN A 62 5.30 -7.27 -1.72
CA ASN A 62 5.34 -8.18 -0.57
C ASN A 62 6.71 -8.20 0.10
N GLN A 63 6.72 -8.39 1.42
CA GLN A 63 7.95 -8.50 2.20
C GLN A 63 8.80 -9.68 1.73
N ALA A 64 10.12 -9.52 1.75
CA ALA A 64 11.05 -10.54 1.28
C ALA A 64 10.88 -11.89 2.02
N CYS A 65 10.63 -11.85 3.33
CA CYS A 65 10.40 -13.05 4.16
C CYS A 65 9.17 -13.86 3.73
N ASP A 66 8.17 -13.22 3.13
CA ASP A 66 6.95 -13.92 2.64
C ASP A 66 7.20 -14.65 1.31
N LEU A 67 8.21 -14.20 0.56
CA LEU A 67 8.58 -14.72 -0.76
C LEU A 67 9.76 -15.70 -0.71
N GLU A 68 10.37 -15.89 0.46
CA GLU A 68 11.48 -16.80 0.65
C GLU A 68 11.04 -18.27 0.52
N VAL A 69 11.79 -19.01 -0.30
CA VAL A 69 11.61 -20.46 -0.46
C VAL A 69 12.42 -21.15 0.62
N ARG A 70 11.73 -21.83 1.54
CA ARG A 70 12.37 -22.57 2.64
C ARG A 70 12.97 -23.88 2.14
N ASP A 71 13.97 -24.38 2.87
CA ASP A 71 14.62 -25.65 2.55
C ASP A 71 13.61 -26.80 2.39
N GLY A 72 13.76 -27.54 1.29
CA GLY A 72 12.89 -28.67 0.95
C GLY A 72 11.53 -28.28 0.35
N GLN A 73 11.32 -27.01 -0.03
CA GLN A 73 10.11 -26.55 -0.73
C GLN A 73 10.44 -26.02 -2.13
N ASP A 74 9.49 -26.16 -3.07
CA ASP A 74 9.63 -25.66 -4.45
C ASP A 74 9.09 -24.22 -4.63
N SER A 75 8.37 -23.71 -3.63
CA SER A 75 7.73 -22.39 -3.67
C SER A 75 7.60 -21.81 -2.24
N PRO A 76 7.49 -20.48 -2.10
CA PRO A 76 7.25 -19.88 -0.79
C PRO A 76 5.85 -20.21 -0.26
N LYS A 77 5.61 -19.90 1.01
CA LYS A 77 4.27 -20.04 1.63
C LYS A 77 3.23 -19.18 0.90
N LEU A 78 3.63 -17.99 0.46
CA LEU A 78 2.76 -17.06 -0.24
C LEU A 78 2.61 -17.47 -1.72
N LYS A 79 1.40 -17.90 -2.11
CA LYS A 79 1.12 -18.31 -3.49
C LYS A 79 0.79 -17.15 -4.43
N THR A 80 0.32 -16.03 -3.88
CA THR A 80 -0.12 -14.86 -4.63
C THR A 80 0.68 -13.65 -4.20
N VAL A 81 1.27 -12.96 -5.17
CA VAL A 81 2.17 -11.84 -4.98
C VAL A 81 1.49 -10.57 -5.46
N LEU A 82 1.52 -9.56 -4.60
CA LEU A 82 1.08 -8.21 -4.85
C LEU A 82 2.19 -7.41 -5.55
N VAL A 83 1.81 -6.80 -6.66
CA VAL A 83 2.69 -5.93 -7.44
C VAL A 83 2.04 -4.56 -7.64
N GLY A 84 2.87 -3.51 -7.59
CA GLY A 84 2.49 -2.16 -7.96
C GLY A 84 2.85 -1.87 -9.42
N THR A 85 1.98 -1.18 -10.14
CA THR A 85 2.27 -0.75 -11.51
C THR A 85 3.22 0.46 -11.52
N LEU A 86 4.10 0.50 -12.52
CA LEU A 86 5.08 1.57 -12.70
C LEU A 86 4.73 2.44 -13.90
N GLN A 87 4.72 3.75 -13.67
CA GLN A 87 4.51 4.76 -14.71
C GLN A 87 5.81 5.54 -15.00
N ASP A 88 6.29 5.48 -16.24
CA ASP A 88 7.44 6.30 -16.68
C ASP A 88 7.03 7.77 -16.73
N VAL A 89 7.70 8.59 -15.92
CA VAL A 89 7.44 10.04 -15.80
C VAL A 89 7.55 10.76 -17.14
N ARG A 90 8.48 10.35 -18.01
CA ARG A 90 8.74 10.99 -19.30
C ARG A 90 7.65 10.68 -20.31
N LYS A 91 7.25 9.41 -20.40
CA LYS A 91 6.24 8.96 -21.38
C LYS A 91 4.86 9.55 -21.11
N ASN A 92 4.61 9.97 -19.88
CA ASN A 92 3.34 10.52 -19.42
C ASN A 92 3.39 12.03 -19.16
N GLU A 93 4.48 12.69 -19.56
CA GLU A 93 4.65 14.15 -19.47
C GLU A 93 4.33 14.71 -18.07
N VAL A 94 4.68 13.97 -17.01
CA VAL A 94 4.35 14.37 -15.64
C VAL A 94 5.26 15.55 -15.24
N GLY A 95 4.68 16.75 -15.23
CA GLY A 95 5.41 17.98 -14.91
C GLY A 95 5.89 18.08 -13.46
N LYS A 96 6.91 18.92 -13.24
CA LYS A 96 7.54 19.17 -11.93
C LYS A 96 6.55 19.44 -10.79
N ASN A 97 5.48 20.19 -11.05
CA ASN A 97 4.48 20.55 -10.04
C ASN A 97 3.73 19.31 -9.51
N LYS A 98 3.57 18.26 -10.33
CA LYS A 98 2.97 16.99 -9.89
C LYS A 98 4.01 16.09 -9.20
N LEU A 99 5.27 16.12 -9.64
CA LEU A 99 6.34 15.30 -9.06
C LEU A 99 6.79 15.78 -7.68
N ALA A 100 6.85 17.10 -7.44
CA ALA A 100 7.40 17.62 -6.19
C ALA A 100 6.64 17.14 -4.93
N PRO A 101 5.29 17.10 -4.90
CA PRO A 101 4.55 16.50 -3.80
C PRO A 101 4.80 14.99 -3.65
N ILE A 102 4.97 14.25 -4.76
CA ILE A 102 5.24 12.80 -4.74
C ILE A 102 6.64 12.54 -4.15
N ALA A 103 7.64 13.30 -4.58
CA ALA A 103 9.02 13.20 -4.09
C ALA A 103 9.14 13.51 -2.58
N LYS A 104 8.22 14.33 -2.04
CA LYS A 104 8.10 14.64 -0.62
C LYS A 104 7.21 13.67 0.16
N LEU A 105 6.71 12.61 -0.48
CA LEU A 105 5.77 11.64 0.10
C LEU A 105 4.45 12.27 0.58
N GLU A 106 4.05 13.43 0.03
CA GLU A 106 2.79 14.11 0.35
C GLU A 106 1.58 13.46 -0.35
N LYS A 107 1.82 12.58 -1.32
CA LYS A 107 0.79 11.79 -2.02
C LYS A 107 0.83 10.35 -1.52
N PRO A 108 -0.09 9.94 -0.61
CA PRO A 108 -0.02 8.63 0.04
C PRO A 108 -0.12 7.46 -0.94
N GLN A 109 -0.83 7.63 -2.05
CA GLN A 109 -1.07 6.60 -3.05
C GLN A 109 0.05 6.47 -4.11
N LEU A 110 1.04 7.38 -4.09
CA LEU A 110 2.11 7.42 -5.08
C LEU A 110 3.49 7.37 -4.42
N PHE A 111 4.45 6.70 -5.06
CA PHE A 111 5.85 6.71 -4.64
C PHE A 111 6.76 6.96 -5.85
N LEU A 112 7.73 7.87 -5.71
CA LEU A 112 8.68 8.17 -6.79
C LEU A 112 9.95 7.32 -6.64
N LEU A 113 10.26 6.55 -7.67
CA LEU A 113 11.51 5.82 -7.81
C LEU A 113 12.52 6.64 -8.62
N GLU A 114 13.76 6.69 -8.14
CA GLU A 114 14.90 7.33 -8.82
C GLU A 114 15.27 6.59 -10.12
N PRO A 115 15.92 7.25 -11.09
CA PRO A 115 16.36 6.59 -12.31
C PRO A 115 17.51 5.63 -12.02
N SER A 116 17.56 4.52 -12.76
CA SER A 116 18.73 3.65 -12.82
C SER A 116 19.62 4.07 -13.99
N ASN A 117 20.85 4.47 -13.67
CA ASN A 117 21.91 4.75 -14.64
C ASN A 117 22.93 3.61 -14.75
N GLY A 118 22.64 2.44 -14.20
CA GLY A 118 23.51 1.26 -14.26
C GLY A 118 23.46 0.52 -15.60
N PRO A 119 23.83 -0.78 -15.59
CA PRO A 119 23.73 -1.66 -16.77
C PRO A 119 22.30 -1.73 -17.34
N ILE A 120 21.30 -1.77 -16.45
CA ILE A 120 19.89 -1.67 -16.82
C ILE A 120 19.44 -0.23 -16.62
N LYS A 121 19.10 0.44 -17.71
CA LYS A 121 18.67 1.84 -17.70
C LYS A 121 17.18 1.96 -17.44
N MET A 122 16.80 2.85 -16.53
CA MET A 122 15.41 3.16 -16.23
C MET A 122 15.30 4.65 -15.87
N GLY A 123 14.32 5.36 -16.45
CA GLY A 123 14.01 6.74 -16.01
C GLY A 123 13.26 6.75 -14.68
N HIS A 124 12.93 7.93 -14.16
CA HIS A 124 12.05 8.04 -12.99
C HIS A 124 10.73 7.29 -13.22
N GLN A 125 10.33 6.48 -12.24
CA GLN A 125 9.06 5.76 -12.26
C GLN A 125 8.20 6.20 -11.09
N ILE A 126 6.90 6.28 -11.30
CA ILE A 126 5.94 6.42 -10.20
C ILE A 126 5.33 5.04 -9.95
N VAL A 127 5.41 4.57 -8.71
CA VAL A 127 4.65 3.41 -8.22
C VAL A 127 3.26 3.87 -7.84
N HIS A 128 2.24 3.18 -8.34
CA HIS A 128 0.84 3.42 -7.99
C HIS A 128 0.37 2.38 -6.98
N PHE A 129 -0.08 2.85 -5.81
CA PHE A 129 -0.63 1.98 -4.76
C PHE A 129 -2.14 1.80 -4.86
N ASP A 130 -2.81 2.57 -5.72
CA ASP A 130 -4.23 2.42 -6.09
C ASP A 130 -4.45 1.47 -7.28
N ALA A 131 -3.40 1.19 -8.05
CA ALA A 131 -3.40 0.29 -9.20
C ALA A 131 -2.54 -0.95 -8.94
N LEU A 132 -2.97 -1.76 -7.98
CA LEU A 132 -2.33 -3.00 -7.57
C LEU A 132 -2.85 -4.20 -8.37
N ALA A 133 -1.97 -5.15 -8.63
CA ALA A 133 -2.34 -6.45 -9.19
C ALA A 133 -1.83 -7.58 -8.28
N SER A 134 -2.58 -8.67 -8.24
CA SER A 134 -2.21 -9.89 -7.52
C SER A 134 -2.00 -11.01 -8.53
N LEU A 135 -0.79 -11.58 -8.57
CA LEU A 135 -0.40 -12.60 -9.56
C LEU A 135 0.20 -13.82 -8.86
N PRO A 136 0.07 -15.04 -9.42
CA PRO A 136 0.70 -16.21 -8.84
C PRO A 136 2.22 -16.04 -8.75
N TRP A 137 2.81 -16.41 -7.60
CA TRP A 137 4.26 -16.37 -7.41
C TRP A 137 4.99 -17.14 -8.50
N LYS A 138 4.50 -18.33 -8.84
CA LYS A 138 5.12 -19.19 -9.85
C LYS A 138 5.18 -18.51 -11.21
N LEU A 139 4.11 -17.81 -11.60
CA LEU A 139 4.08 -17.03 -12.85
C LEU A 139 5.15 -15.93 -12.83
N LEU A 140 5.15 -15.08 -11.80
CA LEU A 140 6.10 -13.98 -11.70
C LEU A 140 7.55 -14.47 -11.59
N ASN A 141 7.78 -15.53 -10.83
CA ASN A 141 9.10 -16.11 -10.64
C ASN A 141 9.63 -16.65 -11.97
N THR A 142 8.85 -17.49 -12.65
CA THR A 142 9.22 -17.99 -13.98
C THR A 142 9.45 -16.84 -14.96
N PHE A 143 8.55 -15.86 -15.01
CA PHE A 143 8.70 -14.70 -15.89
C PHE A 143 9.98 -13.92 -15.59
N GLY A 144 10.26 -13.60 -14.32
CA GLY A 144 11.47 -12.88 -13.92
C GLY A 144 12.76 -13.60 -14.30
N LYS A 145 12.79 -14.93 -14.21
CA LYS A 145 13.94 -15.73 -14.65
C LYS A 145 14.14 -15.74 -16.17
N THR A 146 13.08 -15.50 -16.96
CA THR A 146 13.18 -15.41 -18.43
C THR A 146 13.63 -14.05 -18.95
N GLN A 147 13.56 -12.98 -18.15
CA GLN A 147 13.87 -11.61 -18.59
C GLN A 147 15.37 -11.26 -18.58
N GLY A 148 16.22 -12.17 -18.11
CA GLY A 148 17.64 -11.88 -17.90
C GLY A 148 17.86 -11.16 -16.57
N GLN A 149 18.86 -10.27 -16.54
CA GLN A 149 19.14 -9.46 -15.34
C GLN A 149 18.00 -8.47 -15.08
N ARG A 150 17.70 -8.20 -13.80
CA ARG A 150 16.66 -7.26 -13.39
C ARG A 150 17.14 -6.31 -12.30
N LEU A 151 16.42 -5.19 -12.15
CA LEU A 151 16.67 -4.23 -11.07
C LEU A 151 15.90 -4.67 -9.82
N ARG A 152 16.55 -4.59 -8.65
CA ARG A 152 15.91 -4.65 -7.33
C ARG A 152 16.20 -3.38 -6.57
N VAL A 153 15.18 -2.76 -5.98
CA VAL A 153 15.36 -1.65 -5.06
C VAL A 153 16.01 -2.17 -3.78
N LYS A 154 17.11 -1.56 -3.34
CA LYS A 154 17.85 -1.99 -2.14
C LYS A 154 17.58 -1.11 -0.92
N SER A 155 18.00 -1.56 0.25
CA SER A 155 17.98 -0.75 1.48
C SER A 155 18.87 0.51 1.33
N PRO A 156 18.46 1.68 1.85
CA PRO A 156 17.26 1.93 2.68
C PRO A 156 15.99 2.25 1.87
N TYR A 157 16.08 2.35 0.54
CA TYR A 157 14.99 2.83 -0.30
C TYR A 157 13.80 1.85 -0.34
N ILE A 158 14.08 0.55 -0.25
CA ILE A 158 13.03 -0.47 -0.16
C ILE A 158 12.26 -0.40 1.16
N GLU A 159 12.92 0.01 2.24
CA GLU A 159 12.28 0.23 3.55
C GLU A 159 11.36 1.45 3.48
N GLN A 160 11.80 2.54 2.84
CA GLN A 160 10.97 3.72 2.60
C GLN A 160 9.75 3.38 1.73
N LEU A 161 9.93 2.63 0.65
CA LEU A 161 8.82 2.16 -0.19
C LEU A 161 7.83 1.32 0.64
N SER A 162 8.33 0.36 1.41
CA SER A 162 7.52 -0.53 2.25
C SER A 162 6.75 0.23 3.33
N GLN A 163 7.40 1.19 3.98
CA GLN A 163 6.79 2.02 5.00
C GLN A 163 5.71 2.93 4.41
N HIS A 164 5.98 3.56 3.27
CA HIS A 164 5.00 4.41 2.57
C HIS A 164 3.80 3.59 2.09
N PHE A 165 4.05 2.40 1.53
CA PHE A 165 3.03 1.44 1.13
C PHE A 165 2.15 1.01 2.31
N GLY A 166 2.75 0.61 3.44
CA GLY A 166 1.99 0.23 4.65
C GLY A 166 1.18 1.41 5.23
N SER A 167 1.74 2.62 5.22
CA SER A 167 1.07 3.85 5.66
C SER A 167 -0.16 4.18 4.80
N HIS A 168 -0.10 3.92 3.49
CA HIS A 168 -1.24 4.15 2.59
C HIS A 168 -2.48 3.35 3.04
N PHE A 169 -2.35 2.04 3.29
CA PHE A 169 -3.47 1.20 3.74
C PHE A 169 -3.82 1.39 5.22
N GLY A 170 -2.83 1.68 6.08
CA GLY A 170 -3.07 1.96 7.49
C GLY A 170 -3.92 3.20 7.72
N ARG A 171 -3.86 4.20 6.82
CA ARG A 171 -4.70 5.40 6.88
C ARG A 171 -6.16 5.14 6.51
N VAL A 172 -6.44 4.17 5.66
CA VAL A 172 -7.80 3.81 5.21
C VAL A 172 -8.60 3.11 6.32
N ALA A 173 -7.90 2.53 7.32
CA ALA A 173 -8.52 1.86 8.47
C ALA A 173 -8.79 2.76 9.68
N LEU A 174 -8.55 4.08 9.58
CA LEU A 174 -8.83 5.01 10.67
C LEU A 174 -10.26 5.53 10.57
N PRO A 175 -11.04 5.56 11.67
CA PRO A 175 -12.38 6.14 11.66
C PRO A 175 -12.34 7.60 11.20
N GLU A 176 -13.14 7.96 10.20
CA GLU A 176 -13.21 9.32 9.63
C GLU A 176 -13.52 10.38 10.70
N ASN A 177 -14.19 9.99 11.78
CA ASN A 177 -14.60 10.85 12.88
C ASN A 177 -13.59 10.94 14.04
N ARG A 178 -12.40 10.32 13.95
CA ARG A 178 -11.44 10.27 15.07
C ARG A 178 -11.05 11.66 15.58
N GLU A 179 -10.85 12.62 14.69
CA GLU A 179 -10.48 14.00 15.06
C GLU A 179 -11.64 14.71 15.77
N GLU A 180 -12.87 14.50 15.31
CA GLU A 180 -14.08 15.05 15.95
C GLU A 180 -14.31 14.43 17.34
N GLU A 181 -14.10 13.12 17.50
CA GLU A 181 -14.23 12.44 18.79
C GLU A 181 -13.16 12.88 19.80
N LEU A 182 -11.92 13.05 19.36
CA LEU A 182 -10.86 13.63 20.19
C LEU A 182 -11.18 15.08 20.56
N GLY A 183 -11.71 15.86 19.62
CA GLY A 183 -12.17 17.23 19.87
C GLY A 183 -13.24 17.29 20.97
N LYS A 184 -14.25 16.41 20.90
CA LYS A 184 -15.28 16.26 21.94
C LYS A 184 -14.67 15.90 23.29
N TYR A 185 -13.77 14.92 23.33
CA TYR A 185 -13.08 14.53 24.56
C TYR A 185 -12.35 15.71 25.22
N PHE A 186 -11.56 16.47 24.45
CA PHE A 186 -10.82 17.62 24.98
C PHE A 186 -11.72 18.79 25.39
N ALA A 187 -12.83 19.01 24.69
CA ALA A 187 -13.82 20.01 25.08
C ALA A 187 -14.42 19.69 26.47
N ILE A 188 -14.79 18.44 26.72
CA ILE A 188 -15.34 17.96 27.98
C ILE A 188 -14.32 18.10 29.11
N LYS A 189 -13.06 17.72 28.85
CA LYS A 189 -11.97 17.91 29.80
C LYS A 189 -11.84 19.37 30.22
N ASN A 190 -11.84 20.29 29.25
CA ASN A 190 -11.70 21.72 29.52
C ASN A 190 -12.90 22.26 30.32
N GLU A 191 -14.13 21.86 29.97
CA GLU A 191 -15.33 22.27 30.70
C GLU A 191 -15.32 21.75 32.15
N TYR A 192 -14.92 20.50 32.35
CA TYR A 192 -14.75 19.92 33.69
C TYR A 192 -13.73 20.71 34.51
N GLU A 193 -12.56 21.00 33.95
CA GLU A 193 -11.51 21.76 34.64
C GLU A 193 -11.97 23.19 35.00
N GLU A 194 -12.75 23.85 34.14
CA GLU A 194 -13.35 25.16 34.43
C GLU A 194 -14.42 25.09 35.53
N LYS A 195 -15.33 24.12 35.49
CA LYS A 195 -16.33 23.90 36.55
C LYS A 195 -15.66 23.53 37.88
N ARG A 196 -14.56 22.79 37.85
CA ARG A 196 -13.74 22.46 39.03
C ARG A 196 -13.13 23.72 39.66
N LYS A 197 -12.55 24.63 38.86
CA LYS A 197 -12.03 25.92 39.37
C LYS A 197 -13.11 26.76 40.06
N LYS A 198 -14.36 26.61 39.63
CA LYS A 198 -15.54 27.26 40.24
C LYS A 198 -16.08 26.54 41.48
N GLY A 199 -15.49 25.41 41.86
CA GLY A 199 -15.86 24.63 43.06
C GLY A 199 -16.90 23.54 42.83
N ASN A 200 -17.31 23.29 41.58
CA ASN A 200 -18.38 22.32 41.28
C ASN A 200 -17.91 20.86 41.34
N TYR A 201 -16.60 20.62 41.26
CA TYR A 201 -16.01 19.28 41.31
C TYR A 201 -14.78 19.27 42.23
N THR A 202 -14.54 18.14 42.89
CA THR A 202 -13.46 17.98 43.88
C THR A 202 -12.26 17.20 43.33
N LYS A 203 -12.50 16.21 42.45
CA LYS A 203 -11.45 15.36 41.84
C LYS A 203 -10.69 16.09 40.72
N MET A 204 -9.41 15.77 40.50
CA MET A 204 -8.74 16.16 39.26
C MET A 204 -9.27 15.31 38.11
N TRP A 205 -9.24 15.83 36.86
CA TRP A 205 -9.64 15.06 35.68
C TRP A 205 -8.91 13.71 35.58
N LYS A 206 -7.61 13.69 35.89
CA LYS A 206 -6.77 12.48 35.90
C LYS A 206 -7.15 11.44 36.98
N ASP A 207 -7.96 11.84 37.96
CA ASP A 207 -8.37 10.99 39.08
C ASP A 207 -9.83 10.50 38.92
N LEU A 208 -10.48 10.83 37.80
CA LEU A 208 -11.80 10.29 37.44
C LEU A 208 -11.65 8.84 36.93
N SER A 209 -12.62 8.00 37.24
CA SER A 209 -12.73 6.68 36.60
C SER A 209 -13.17 6.80 35.14
N GLU A 210 -12.94 5.77 34.34
CA GLU A 210 -13.42 5.72 32.95
C GLU A 210 -14.95 5.90 32.88
N ASP A 211 -15.70 5.27 33.79
CA ASP A 211 -17.17 5.40 33.86
C ASP A 211 -17.62 6.83 34.15
N GLU A 212 -16.92 7.56 35.03
CA GLU A 212 -17.22 8.97 35.33
C GLU A 212 -17.03 9.85 34.08
N VAL A 213 -15.97 9.60 33.31
CA VAL A 213 -15.68 10.32 32.06
C VAL A 213 -16.68 9.97 30.96
N LEU A 214 -17.04 8.70 30.81
CA LEU A 214 -18.01 8.24 29.81
C LEU A 214 -19.41 8.80 30.08
N THR A 215 -19.84 8.83 31.34
CA THR A 215 -21.13 9.42 31.74
C THR A 215 -21.18 10.91 31.36
N MET A 216 -20.09 11.65 31.61
CA MET A 216 -20.00 13.07 31.22
C MET A 216 -20.01 13.27 29.69
N ILE A 217 -19.40 12.36 28.93
CA ILE A 217 -19.44 12.37 27.46
C ILE A 217 -20.88 12.15 26.96
N GLU A 218 -21.64 11.26 27.60
CA GLU A 218 -23.02 10.98 27.22
C GLU A 218 -23.98 12.13 27.57
N GLU A 219 -23.83 12.77 28.73
CA GLU A 219 -24.62 13.95 29.12
C GLU A 219 -24.45 15.13 28.15
N LEU A 220 -23.24 15.33 27.62
CA LEU A 220 -22.95 16.39 26.65
C LEU A 220 -23.40 16.06 25.23
N LYS A 221 -23.57 14.77 24.89
CA LYS A 221 -24.20 14.36 23.63
C LYS A 221 -25.71 14.60 23.61
N GLN A 222 -26.37 14.66 24.76
CA GLN A 222 -27.83 14.87 24.88
C GLN A 222 -28.24 16.34 24.98
N SER A 223 -27.28 17.26 25.10
CA SER A 223 -27.49 18.71 25.22
C SER A 223 -27.25 19.48 23.91
N VAL A 224 -27.08 18.75 22.79
CA VAL A 224 -26.99 19.23 21.40
C VAL A 224 -28.18 18.67 20.61
#